data_AF-A0AAU4XQK5-F1
#
_entry.id   AF-A0AAU4XQK5-F1
#
_cell.length_a   1.000
_cell.length_b   1.000
_cell.length_c   1.000
_cell.angle_alpha   90.00
_cell.angle_beta   90.00
_cell.angle_gamma   90.00
#
_symmetry.space_group_name_H-M   'P 1'
#
loop_
_entity.id
_entity.type
_entity.pdbx_description
1 polymer ?
#
loop_
_entity_poly.entity_id
_entity_poly.type
_entity_poly.pdbx_seq_one_letter_code
_entity_poly.pdbx_strand_id
1 'polypeptide(L)'
;MARITRACMNAEADYFENTAAPRSDAAAADGERVAADPTRSDHSRACAGRAAEIARGHAADYRHIAEALRAGEIPDGLDLS
;
A
#
# COMPACT_ATOMS: atom_id res chain seq x y z
N MET A 1 -0.52 -14.46 24.87
CA MET A 1 -0.99 -13.57 23.79
C MET A 1 -1.77 -12.44 24.43
N ALA A 2 -1.30 -11.20 24.27
CA ALA A 2 -2.13 -10.05 24.57
C ALA A 2 -3.39 -10.12 23.70
N ARG A 3 -4.56 -9.85 24.27
CA ARG A 3 -5.80 -9.84 23.49
C ARG A 3 -5.74 -8.63 22.56
N ILE A 4 -5.70 -8.84 21.25
CA ILE A 4 -5.78 -7.74 20.28
C ILE A 4 -7.07 -6.99 20.56
N THR A 5 -6.94 -5.71 20.88
CA THR A 5 -8.07 -4.86 21.22
C THR A 5 -8.58 -4.16 19.98
N ARG A 6 -9.86 -3.75 20.00
CA ARG A 6 -10.44 -2.91 18.95
C ARG A 6 -9.66 -1.61 18.74
N ALA A 7 -9.10 -1.05 19.82
CA ALA A 7 -8.25 0.14 19.75
C ALA A 7 -6.95 -0.13 18.97
N CYS A 8 -6.32 -1.29 19.18
CA CYS A 8 -5.13 -1.70 18.42
C CYS A 8 -5.44 -1.90 16.94
N MET A 9 -6.55 -2.59 16.61
CA MET A 9 -6.99 -2.76 15.22
C MET A 9 -7.25 -1.42 14.52
N ASN A 10 -7.90 -0.48 15.21
CA ASN A 10 -8.16 0.84 14.65
C ASN A 10 -6.86 1.64 14.44
N ALA A 11 -5.91 1.59 15.38
CA ALA A 11 -4.62 2.27 15.22
C ALA A 11 -3.84 1.70 14.02
N GLU A 12 -3.88 0.39 13.82
CA GLU A 12 -3.24 -0.26 12.68
C GLU A 12 -3.96 0.08 11.37
N ALA A 13 -5.30 0.09 11.37
CA ALA A 13 -6.09 0.54 10.23
C ALA A 13 -5.72 1.98 9.83
N ASP A 14 -5.54 2.87 10.81
CA ASP A 14 -5.14 4.25 10.57
C ASP A 14 -3.73 4.33 9.98
N TYR A 15 -2.81 3.45 10.38
CA TYR A 15 -1.49 3.37 9.74
C TYR A 15 -1.60 2.95 8.27
N PHE A 16 -2.35 1.89 7.97
CA PHE A 16 -2.51 1.41 6.60
C PHE A 16 -3.18 2.44 5.69
N GLU A 17 -4.24 3.09 6.16
CA GLU A 17 -4.97 4.08 5.37
C GLU A 17 -4.23 5.41 5.24
N ASN A 18 -3.62 5.92 6.31
CA ASN A 18 -3.09 7.29 6.33
C ASN A 18 -1.58 7.35 6.09
N THR A 19 -0.86 6.23 6.17
CA THR A 19 0.59 6.18 5.98
C THR A 19 1.00 5.25 4.85
N ALA A 20 0.63 3.96 4.92
CA ALA A 20 1.10 2.96 3.96
C ALA A 20 0.51 3.16 2.56
N ALA A 21 -0.82 3.32 2.47
CA ALA A 21 -1.49 3.55 1.18
C ALA A 21 -1.01 4.84 0.49
N PRO A 22 -0.97 6.03 1.14
CA PRO A 22 -0.49 7.25 0.50
C PRO A 22 0.97 7.19 0.07
N ARG A 23 1.82 6.50 0.85
CA ARG A 23 3.22 6.27 0.46
C ARG A 23 3.33 5.43 -0.81
N SER A 24 2.49 4.41 -0.95
CA SER A 24 2.47 3.57 -2.14
C SER A 24 1.86 4.30 -3.35
N ASP A 25 0.82 5.12 -3.16
CA ASP A 25 0.31 6.01 -4.22
C ASP A 25 1.39 6.97 -4.72
N ALA A 26 2.16 7.58 -3.82
CA ALA A 26 3.24 8.46 -4.18
C ALA A 26 4.34 7.74 -4.99
N ALA A 27 4.67 6.50 -4.59
CA ALA A 27 5.60 5.66 -5.36
C ALA A 27 5.05 5.29 -6.74
N ALA A 28 3.74 5.02 -6.85
CA ALA A 28 3.09 4.77 -8.13
C ALA A 28 3.18 6.01 -9.05
N ALA A 29 2.84 7.18 -8.54
CA ALA A 29 2.92 8.43 -9.29
C ALA A 29 4.36 8.74 -9.75
N ASP A 30 5.37 8.48 -8.93
CA ASP A 30 6.76 8.65 -9.32
C ASP A 30 7.18 7.66 -10.42
N GLY A 31 6.79 6.39 -10.29
CA GLY A 31 7.05 5.38 -11.31
C GLY A 31 6.37 5.71 -12.64
N GLU A 32 5.13 6.21 -12.62
CA GLU A 32 4.42 6.70 -13.80
C GLU A 32 5.15 7.86 -14.47
N ARG A 33 5.62 8.82 -13.68
CA ARG A 33 6.40 9.96 -14.16
C ARG A 33 7.67 9.50 -14.87
N VAL A 34 8.40 8.55 -14.30
CA VAL A 34 9.61 7.98 -14.91
C VAL A 34 9.27 7.15 -16.16
N ALA A 35 8.17 6.41 -16.15
CA ALA A 35 7.71 5.62 -17.31
C ALA A 35 7.31 6.51 -18.51
N ALA A 36 6.78 7.70 -18.22
CA ALA A 36 6.40 8.70 -19.21
C ALA A 36 7.56 9.57 -19.71
N ASP A 37 8.72 9.56 -19.04
CA ASP A 37 9.87 10.41 -19.39
C ASP A 37 10.57 9.89 -20.67
N PRO A 38 10.45 10.58 -21.81
CA PRO A 38 11.03 10.13 -23.08
C PRO A 38 12.56 10.23 -23.12
N THR A 39 13.19 10.89 -22.13
CA THR A 39 14.65 10.98 -22.03
C THR A 39 15.28 9.74 -21.40
N ARG A 40 14.46 8.82 -20.86
CA ARG A 40 14.89 7.56 -20.25
C ARG A 40 14.92 6.44 -21.29
N SER A 41 15.75 5.43 -21.03
CA SER A 41 15.78 4.22 -21.86
C SER A 41 14.43 3.48 -21.79
N ASP A 42 14.08 2.77 -22.86
CA ASP A 42 12.87 1.94 -22.90
C ASP A 42 12.82 0.92 -21.78
N HIS A 43 13.96 0.32 -21.44
CA HIS A 43 14.06 -0.62 -20.33
C HIS A 43 13.73 0.06 -18.99
N SER A 44 14.31 1.23 -18.71
CA SER A 44 14.04 1.98 -17.48
C SER A 44 12.58 2.39 -17.38
N ARG A 45 11.98 2.85 -18.49
CA ARG A 45 10.56 3.22 -18.54
C ARG A 45 9.65 2.02 -18.28
N ALA A 46 9.93 0.87 -18.88
CA ALA A 46 9.16 -0.35 -18.67
C ALA A 46 9.24 -0.84 -17.22
N CYS A 47 10.45 -0.86 -16.63
CA CYS A 47 10.64 -1.21 -15.22
C CYS A 47 9.90 -0.25 -14.29
N ALA A 48 9.96 1.05 -14.54
CA ALA A 48 9.24 2.06 -13.77
C ALA A 48 7.72 1.91 -13.87
N GLY A 49 7.20 1.63 -15.07
CA GLY A 49 5.76 1.38 -15.27
C GLY A 49 5.26 0.16 -14.50
N ARG A 50 6.03 -0.94 -14.52
CA ARG A 50 5.70 -2.14 -13.73
C ARG A 50 5.78 -1.88 -12.23
N ALA A 51 6.79 -1.14 -11.79
CA ALA A 51 6.91 -0.76 -10.38
C ALA A 51 5.72 0.11 -9.93
N ALA A 52 5.26 1.03 -10.79
CA ALA A 52 4.09 1.85 -10.51
C ALA A 52 2.81 1.01 -10.38
N GLU A 53 2.60 0.05 -11.28
CA GLU A 53 1.46 -0.87 -11.22
C GLU A 53 1.43 -1.65 -9.90
N ILE A 54 2.57 -2.23 -9.49
CA ILE A 54 2.69 -2.95 -8.22
C ILE A 54 2.39 -2.02 -7.03
N ALA A 55 2.92 -0.80 -7.05
CA ALA A 55 2.68 0.17 -5.99
C ALA A 55 1.19 0.59 -5.89
N ARG A 56 0.47 0.69 -7.00
CA ARG A 56 -1.00 0.91 -6.96
C ARG A 56 -1.72 -0.28 -6.35
N GLY A 57 -1.30 -1.50 -6.69
CA GLY A 57 -1.82 -2.73 -6.07
C GLY A 57 -1.69 -2.69 -4.55
N HIS A 58 -0.49 -2.42 -4.05
CA HIS A 58 -0.26 -2.29 -2.61
C HIS A 58 -1.09 -1.18 -1.96
N ALA A 59 -1.27 -0.02 -2.63
CA ALA A 59 -2.11 1.03 -2.10
C ALA A 59 -3.57 0.58 -1.92
N ALA A 60 -4.10 -0.19 -2.88
CA ALA A 60 -5.43 -0.79 -2.78
C ALA A 60 -5.49 -1.84 -1.65
N ASP A 61 -4.49 -2.72 -1.57
CA ASP A 61 -4.41 -3.76 -0.54
C ASP A 61 -4.37 -3.15 0.87
N TYR A 62 -3.58 -2.09 1.09
CA TYR A 62 -3.53 -1.41 2.38
C TYR A 62 -4.87 -0.78 2.77
N ARG A 63 -5.59 -0.17 1.83
CA ARG A 63 -6.94 0.35 2.11
C ARG A 63 -7.91 -0.77 2.46
N HIS A 64 -7.81 -1.91 1.77
CA HIS A 64 -8.63 -3.09 2.07
C HIS A 64 -8.31 -3.67 3.46
N ILE A 65 -7.02 -3.75 3.84
CA ILE A 65 -6.59 -4.16 5.18
C ILE A 65 -7.15 -3.21 6.24
N ALA A 66 -7.08 -1.89 6.01
CA ALA A 66 -7.63 -0.90 6.94
C ALA A 66 -9.15 -1.07 7.11
N GLU A 67 -9.89 -1.32 6.03
CA GLU A 67 -11.33 -1.60 6.08
C GLU A 67 -11.64 -2.87 6.90
N ALA A 68 -10.93 -3.96 6.64
CA ALA A 68 -11.10 -5.22 7.36
C ALA A 68 -10.82 -5.07 8.87
N LEU A 69 -9.74 -4.38 9.23
CA LEU A 69 -9.41 -4.07 10.62
C LEU A 69 -10.49 -3.22 11.31
N ARG A 70 -11.07 -2.25 10.57
CA ARG A 70 -12.21 -1.47 11.06
C ARG A 70 -13.50 -2.27 11.14
N ALA A 71 -13.68 -3.32 10.36
CA ALA A 71 -14.74 -4.29 10.56
C ALA A 71 -14.49 -5.15 11.81
N GLY A 72 -13.23 -5.31 12.23
CA GLY A 72 -12.80 -6.19 13.33
C GLY A 72 -12.31 -7.54 12.86
N GLU A 73 -12.07 -7.65 11.56
CA GLU A 73 -11.48 -8.81 10.92
C GLU A 73 -9.97 -8.62 10.89
N ILE A 74 -9.23 -9.70 11.09
CA ILE A 74 -7.77 -9.71 10.93
C ILE A 74 -7.52 -10.43 9.60
N PRO A 75 -7.08 -9.73 8.54
CA PRO A 75 -6.77 -10.35 7.26
C PRO A 75 -5.75 -11.48 7.39
N ASP A 76 -5.92 -12.53 6.58
CA ASP A 76 -4.98 -13.63 6.53
C ASP A 76 -3.57 -13.14 6.19
N GLY A 77 -2.60 -13.50 7.02
CA GLY A 77 -1.19 -13.10 6.86
C GLY A 77 -0.81 -11.77 7.51
N LEU A 78 -1.75 -11.04 8.11
CA LEU A 78 -1.43 -9.88 8.94
C LEU A 78 -1.09 -10.34 10.38
N ASP A 79 0.16 -10.15 10.78
CA ASP A 79 0.61 -10.40 12.15
C ASP A 79 0.52 -9.12 12.99
N LEU A 80 -0.29 -9.17 14.05
CA LEU A 80 -0.53 -8.08 15.00
C LEU A 80 0.01 -8.42 16.42
N SER A 81 0.91 -9.41 16.51
CA SER A 81 1.41 -9.97 17.78
C SER A 81 2.22 -9.01 18.66
#